data_AF-A0A1V0PUK4-F1
#
_entry.id   AF-A0A1V0PUK4-F1
#
_cell.length_a   1.000
_cell.length_b   1.000
_cell.length_c   1.000
_cell.angle_alpha   90.00
_cell.angle_beta   90.00
_cell.angle_gamma   90.00
#
_symmetry.space_group_name_H-M   'P 1'
#
loop_
_entity.id
_entity.type
_entity.pdbx_description
1 polymer ?
#
loop_
_entity_poly.entity_id
_entity_poly.type
_entity_poly.pdbx_seq_one_letter_code
_entity_poly.pdbx_strand_id
1 'polypeptide(L)'
;MAYCVDLANTISGNTSYTYEYDATLFTSDVVDNLDRLFTQHYADVVDSVTSAALQVLVWEMVYDTGALDLSSGAFVLNSGGAVATTASAWLSSLTNDSGDYNLVFLESDTDSQDLVTIDPVPVPAAGLLMLAGLGAFGAVAGRRKTA
;
A
#
# COMPACT_ATOMS: atom_id res chain seq x y z
N MET A 1 7.82 1.93 -6.46
CA MET A 1 7.13 3.08 -7.11
C MET A 1 6.54 3.92 -6.00
N ALA A 2 6.44 5.23 -6.18
CA ALA A 2 5.98 6.16 -5.15
C ALA A 2 4.71 6.89 -5.61
N TYR A 3 3.87 7.25 -4.65
CA TYR A 3 2.60 7.95 -4.84
C TYR A 3 2.60 9.23 -4.02
N CYS A 4 1.97 10.28 -4.54
CA CYS A 4 1.89 11.55 -3.85
C CYS A 4 0.87 11.46 -2.71
N VAL A 5 1.17 12.03 -1.55
CA VAL A 5 0.27 12.03 -0.38
C VAL A 5 -0.15 13.43 0.05
N ASP A 6 0.21 14.45 -0.73
CA ASP A 6 -0.21 15.82 -0.52
C ASP A 6 -0.75 16.41 -1.84
N LEU A 7 -1.83 17.19 -1.76
CA LEU A 7 -2.45 17.93 -2.86
C LEU A 7 -2.11 19.42 -2.85
N ALA A 8 -1.54 19.94 -1.77
CA ALA A 8 -1.22 21.36 -1.62
C ALA A 8 0.03 21.75 -2.41
N ASN A 9 1.03 20.88 -2.41
CA ASN A 9 2.30 21.07 -3.12
C ASN A 9 2.28 20.41 -4.49
N THR A 10 3.25 20.76 -5.33
CA THR A 10 3.39 20.18 -6.68
C THR A 10 4.75 19.56 -6.88
N ILE A 11 4.79 18.42 -7.56
CA ILE A 11 6.04 17.79 -8.00
C ILE A 11 6.25 18.07 -9.49
N SER A 12 7.45 18.54 -9.84
CA SER A 12 7.81 18.84 -11.23
C SER A 12 8.76 17.81 -11.78
N GLY A 13 8.47 17.34 -13.00
CA GLY A 13 9.38 16.46 -13.73
C GLY A 13 10.73 17.13 -13.95
N ASN A 14 11.79 16.32 -13.98
CA ASN A 14 13.16 16.78 -14.24
C ASN A 14 13.72 17.78 -13.21
N THR A 15 13.13 17.82 -12.01
CA THR A 15 13.60 18.56 -10.84
C THR A 15 14.04 17.58 -9.76
N SER A 16 15.13 17.89 -9.06
CA SER A 16 15.58 17.10 -7.91
C SER A 16 15.07 17.73 -6.63
N TYR A 17 14.47 16.90 -5.78
CA TYR A 17 13.96 17.28 -4.47
C TYR A 17 14.70 16.49 -3.39
N THR A 18 14.81 17.07 -2.20
CA THR A 18 15.28 16.34 -1.01
C THR A 18 14.08 15.87 -0.20
N TYR A 19 14.22 14.70 0.38
CA TYR A 19 13.20 14.02 1.15
C TYR A 19 13.82 13.45 2.41
N GLU A 20 13.08 13.55 3.51
CA GLU A 20 13.37 12.86 4.75
C GLU A 20 12.33 11.79 5.07
N TYR A 21 12.74 10.78 5.84
CA TYR A 21 11.82 9.75 6.29
C TYR A 21 11.04 10.26 7.49
N ASP A 22 9.72 10.36 7.35
CA ASP A 22 8.85 10.71 8.47
C ASP A 22 7.74 9.67 8.68
N ALA A 23 7.97 8.75 9.62
CA ALA A 23 6.97 7.76 10.00
C ALA A 23 5.78 8.36 10.78
N THR A 24 5.84 9.64 11.15
CA THR A 24 4.81 10.36 11.90
C THR A 24 3.99 11.33 11.05
N LEU A 25 4.24 11.35 9.73
CA LEU A 25 3.59 12.25 8.78
C LEU A 25 2.06 12.15 8.82
N PHE A 26 1.53 10.96 9.12
CA PHE A 26 0.09 10.71 9.21
C PHE A 26 -0.32 10.03 10.52
N THR A 27 -1.60 10.13 10.85
CA THR A 27 -2.21 9.41 11.96
C THR A 27 -2.28 7.92 11.69
N SER A 28 -2.45 7.11 12.74
CA SER A 28 -2.61 5.65 12.60
C SER A 28 -3.75 5.26 11.67
N ASP A 29 -4.87 5.99 11.69
CA ASP A 29 -6.04 5.66 10.88
C ASP A 29 -5.75 5.82 9.38
N VAL A 30 -4.99 6.85 8.98
CA VAL A 30 -4.53 7.02 7.60
C VAL A 30 -3.57 5.89 7.23
N VAL A 31 -2.60 5.59 8.10
CA VAL A 31 -1.59 4.54 7.85
C VAL A 31 -2.26 3.17 7.68
N ASP A 32 -3.23 2.84 8.53
CA ASP A 32 -3.98 1.58 8.46
C ASP A 32 -4.82 1.49 7.17
N ASN A 33 -5.47 2.58 6.76
CA ASN A 33 -6.23 2.63 5.50
C ASN A 33 -5.31 2.48 4.27
N LEU A 34 -4.14 3.13 4.28
CA LEU A 34 -3.15 2.98 3.23
C LEU A 34 -2.59 1.55 3.19
N ASP A 35 -2.28 0.93 4.33
CA ASP A 35 -1.77 -0.44 4.39
C ASP A 35 -2.78 -1.42 3.78
N ARG A 36 -4.05 -1.29 4.15
CA ARG A 36 -5.15 -2.08 3.54
C ARG A 36 -5.21 -1.90 2.02
N LEU A 37 -5.14 -0.65 1.55
CA LEU A 37 -5.16 -0.33 0.13
C LEU A 37 -3.98 -0.96 -0.63
N PHE A 38 -2.76 -0.78 -0.14
CA PHE A 38 -1.56 -1.30 -0.79
C PHE A 38 -1.52 -2.83 -0.72
N THR A 39 -1.85 -3.42 0.43
CA THR A 39 -1.95 -4.88 0.60
C THR A 39 -2.88 -5.50 -0.44
N GLN A 40 -4.07 -4.92 -0.64
CA GLN A 40 -5.10 -5.53 -1.48
C GLN A 40 -4.97 -5.20 -2.98
N HIS A 41 -4.49 -4.02 -3.34
CA HIS A 41 -4.58 -3.53 -4.73
C HIS A 41 -3.26 -3.10 -5.38
N TYR A 42 -2.13 -3.08 -4.66
CA TYR A 42 -0.86 -2.72 -5.28
C TYR A 42 -0.46 -3.68 -6.41
N ALA A 43 -0.72 -4.98 -6.24
CA ALA A 43 -0.42 -5.98 -7.26
C ALA A 43 -1.31 -5.86 -8.52
N ASP A 44 -2.44 -5.17 -8.43
CA ASP A 44 -3.36 -4.92 -9.55
C ASP A 44 -2.91 -3.73 -10.41
N VAL A 45 -1.88 -2.99 -9.99
CA VAL A 45 -1.33 -1.85 -10.75
C VAL A 45 -0.47 -2.33 -11.90
N VAL A 46 -1.04 -2.33 -13.10
CA VAL A 46 -0.40 -2.86 -14.33
C VAL A 46 -0.35 -1.87 -15.48
N ASP A 47 -1.09 -0.77 -15.39
CA ASP A 47 -1.21 0.25 -16.44
C ASP A 47 -1.44 1.66 -15.87
N SER A 48 -1.62 2.64 -16.76
CA SER A 48 -1.84 4.03 -16.37
C SER A 48 -3.18 4.25 -15.65
N VAL A 49 -4.22 3.43 -15.93
CA VAL A 49 -5.55 3.58 -15.33
C VAL A 49 -5.51 3.07 -13.89
N THR A 50 -4.97 1.87 -13.68
CA THR A 50 -4.81 1.25 -12.37
C THR A 50 -3.84 2.03 -11.47
N SER A 51 -2.76 2.57 -12.04
CA SER A 51 -1.85 3.46 -11.31
C SER A 51 -2.53 4.76 -10.84
N ALA A 52 -3.29 5.40 -11.73
CA ALA A 52 -4.07 6.59 -11.37
C ALA A 52 -5.20 6.28 -10.38
N ALA A 53 -5.82 5.10 -10.46
CA ALA A 53 -6.85 4.67 -9.52
C ALA A 53 -6.27 4.49 -8.11
N LEU A 54 -5.06 3.90 -8.01
CA LEU A 54 -4.36 3.81 -6.74
C LEU A 54 -4.01 5.21 -6.18
N GLN A 55 -3.51 6.12 -7.03
CA GLN A 55 -3.21 7.50 -6.62
C GLN A 55 -4.44 8.26 -6.10
N VAL A 56 -5.60 8.08 -6.74
CA VAL A 56 -6.87 8.66 -6.28
C VAL A 56 -7.24 8.13 -4.90
N LEU A 57 -7.12 6.81 -4.67
CA LEU A 57 -7.44 6.22 -3.38
C LEU A 57 -6.42 6.59 -2.30
N VAL A 58 -5.16 6.81 -2.65
CA VAL A 58 -4.18 7.36 -1.69
C VAL A 58 -4.66 8.72 -1.17
N TRP A 59 -5.14 9.62 -2.03
CA TRP A 59 -5.69 10.90 -1.59
C TRP A 59 -6.98 10.73 -0.76
N GLU A 60 -7.87 9.84 -1.17
CA GLU A 60 -9.05 9.49 -0.36
C GLU A 60 -8.64 9.09 1.07
N MET A 61 -7.69 8.18 1.25
CA MET A 61 -7.28 7.72 2.59
C MET A 61 -6.58 8.79 3.42
N VAL A 62 -5.85 9.71 2.78
CA VAL A 62 -5.10 10.76 3.47
C VAL A 62 -6.04 11.87 3.94
N TYR A 63 -6.99 12.29 3.11
CA TYR A 63 -7.86 13.42 3.40
C TYR A 63 -9.17 13.02 4.09
N ASP A 64 -9.63 11.78 3.90
CA ASP A 64 -10.84 11.23 4.53
C ASP A 64 -10.49 9.99 5.35
N THR A 65 -10.48 10.13 6.67
CA THR A 65 -10.21 9.00 7.60
C THR A 65 -11.47 8.32 8.12
N GLY A 66 -12.64 8.93 7.86
CA GLY A 66 -13.94 8.46 8.32
C GLY A 66 -14.66 7.58 7.30
N ALA A 67 -15.80 8.06 6.81
CA ALA A 67 -16.53 7.39 5.75
C ALA A 67 -15.83 7.69 4.41
N LEU A 68 -15.11 6.69 3.88
CA LEU A 68 -14.46 6.78 2.58
C LEU A 68 -15.52 6.76 1.47
N ASP A 69 -15.55 7.81 0.65
CA ASP A 69 -16.50 8.01 -0.45
C ASP A 69 -15.95 9.03 -1.44
N LEU A 70 -15.54 8.56 -2.63
CA LEU A 70 -15.01 9.42 -3.70
C LEU A 70 -15.94 10.56 -4.16
N SER A 71 -17.21 10.57 -3.75
CA SER A 71 -18.20 11.58 -4.09
C SER A 71 -18.52 12.59 -2.97
N SER A 72 -17.95 12.42 -1.77
CA SER A 72 -18.17 13.30 -0.62
C SER A 72 -16.95 13.34 0.32
N GLY A 73 -16.96 14.19 1.34
CA GLY A 73 -15.80 14.32 2.24
C GLY A 73 -14.86 15.47 1.87
N ALA A 74 -13.62 15.40 2.34
CA ALA A 74 -12.58 16.39 2.12
C ALA A 74 -11.93 16.24 0.74
N PHE A 75 -11.68 15.02 0.30
CA PHE A 75 -11.32 14.69 -1.06
C PHE A 75 -12.57 14.33 -1.87
N VAL A 76 -12.70 14.88 -3.07
CA VAL A 76 -13.82 14.56 -3.97
C VAL A 76 -13.30 14.39 -5.39
N LEU A 77 -13.56 13.22 -5.97
CA LEU A 77 -13.25 12.94 -7.36
C LEU A 77 -14.37 13.44 -8.27
N ASN A 78 -14.24 14.66 -8.76
CA ASN A 78 -15.24 15.31 -9.60
C ASN A 78 -15.37 14.68 -11.01
N SER A 79 -14.31 14.05 -11.53
CA SER A 79 -14.32 13.35 -12.81
C SER A 79 -13.14 12.37 -12.90
N GLY A 80 -13.29 11.27 -13.64
CA GLY A 80 -12.18 10.31 -13.79
C GLY A 80 -12.38 9.18 -14.80
N GLY A 81 -13.58 9.01 -15.40
CA GLY A 81 -13.83 7.97 -16.41
C GLY A 81 -13.47 6.58 -15.88
N ALA A 82 -12.61 5.85 -16.61
CA ALA A 82 -12.15 4.53 -16.21
C ALA A 82 -11.41 4.54 -14.85
N VAL A 83 -10.68 5.61 -14.53
CA VAL A 83 -9.98 5.75 -13.24
C VAL A 83 -10.97 5.80 -12.09
N ALA A 84 -12.04 6.59 -12.22
CA ALA A 84 -13.10 6.67 -11.22
C ALA A 84 -13.78 5.32 -11.03
N THR A 85 -14.11 4.62 -12.13
CA THR A 85 -14.72 3.28 -12.07
C THR A 85 -13.83 2.30 -11.33
N THR A 86 -12.53 2.24 -11.64
CA THR A 86 -11.59 1.34 -10.97
C THR A 86 -11.41 1.70 -9.50
N ALA A 87 -11.20 2.98 -9.18
CA ALA A 87 -11.03 3.45 -7.81
C ALA A 87 -12.28 3.14 -6.96
N SER A 88 -13.49 3.41 -7.47
CA SER A 88 -14.74 3.08 -6.78
C SER A 88 -14.91 1.57 -6.58
N ALA A 89 -14.54 0.75 -7.57
CA ALA A 89 -14.61 -0.70 -7.45
C ALA A 89 -13.68 -1.22 -6.35
N TRP A 90 -12.41 -0.80 -6.36
CA TRP A 90 -11.42 -1.13 -5.33
C TRP A 90 -11.85 -0.67 -3.94
N LEU A 91 -12.30 0.59 -3.81
CA LEU A 91 -12.80 1.13 -2.55
C LEU A 91 -13.95 0.29 -1.98
N SER A 92 -14.88 -0.13 -2.84
CA SER A 92 -16.02 -0.96 -2.43
C SER A 92 -15.66 -2.40 -2.05
N SER A 93 -14.52 -2.90 -2.51
CA SER A 93 -14.04 -4.26 -2.21
C SER A 93 -13.09 -4.32 -1.02
N LEU A 94 -12.65 -3.19 -0.47
CA LEU A 94 -11.68 -3.16 0.62
C LEU A 94 -12.17 -3.96 1.83
N THR A 95 -11.41 -4.99 2.18
CA THR A 95 -11.58 -5.73 3.44
C THR A 95 -10.69 -5.12 4.52
N ASN A 96 -10.59 -5.78 5.68
CA ASN A 96 -9.65 -5.40 6.75
C ASN A 96 -8.28 -6.07 6.60
N ASP A 97 -8.00 -6.75 5.48
CA ASP A 97 -6.72 -7.40 5.25
C ASP A 97 -5.63 -6.34 5.02
N SER A 98 -4.49 -6.48 5.70
CA SER A 98 -3.36 -5.54 5.70
C SER A 98 -2.06 -6.25 6.08
N GLY A 99 -0.91 -5.55 5.98
CA GLY A 99 0.38 -6.01 6.49
C GLY A 99 1.28 -6.72 5.48
N ASP A 100 0.93 -6.72 4.18
CA ASP A 100 1.79 -7.29 3.13
C ASP A 100 2.95 -6.36 2.76
N TYR A 101 2.86 -5.08 3.14
CA TYR A 101 3.86 -4.06 2.81
C TYR A 101 4.21 -3.16 4.00
N ASN A 102 5.47 -2.77 4.11
CA ASN A 102 5.89 -1.65 4.95
C ASN A 102 5.67 -0.36 4.17
N LEU A 103 4.90 0.57 4.74
CA LEU A 103 4.75 1.92 4.20
C LEU A 103 5.93 2.79 4.64
N VAL A 104 6.50 3.53 3.68
CA VAL A 104 7.61 4.45 3.89
C VAL A 104 7.19 5.82 3.37
N PHE A 105 7.01 6.75 4.30
CA PHE A 105 6.65 8.13 4.00
C PHE A 105 7.89 8.99 3.83
N LEU A 106 7.84 9.87 2.85
CA LEU A 106 8.91 10.77 2.44
C LEU A 106 8.35 12.19 2.48
N GLU A 107 8.73 12.95 3.49
CA GLU A 107 8.38 14.37 3.63
C GLU A 107 9.36 15.21 2.82
N SER A 108 8.86 16.18 2.05
CA SER A 108 9.71 17.05 1.24
C SER A 108 10.24 18.24 2.05
N ASP A 109 11.56 18.43 2.04
CA ASP A 109 12.18 19.62 2.64
C ASP A 109 12.03 20.89 1.78
N THR A 110 11.48 20.75 0.56
CA THR A 110 11.56 21.76 -0.51
C THR A 110 10.25 21.93 -1.26
N ASP A 111 9.19 22.40 -0.58
CA ASP A 111 7.87 22.77 -1.15
C ASP A 111 7.32 21.82 -2.24
N SER A 112 7.70 20.53 -2.23
CA SER A 112 7.24 19.51 -3.17
C SER A 112 6.24 18.59 -2.51
N GLN A 113 5.56 17.75 -3.30
CA GLN A 113 4.64 16.77 -2.73
C GLN A 113 5.41 15.77 -1.90
N ASP A 114 4.89 15.52 -0.70
CA ASP A 114 5.22 14.36 0.11
C ASP A 114 4.82 13.09 -0.63
N LEU A 115 5.53 11.99 -0.34
CA LEU A 115 5.35 10.73 -1.04
C LEU A 115 5.17 9.56 -0.06
N VAL A 116 4.50 8.51 -0.52
CA VAL A 116 4.55 7.18 0.06
C VAL A 116 5.17 6.20 -0.95
N THR A 117 6.07 5.35 -0.48
CA THR A 117 6.55 4.16 -1.18
C THR A 117 6.37 2.95 -0.28
N ILE A 118 6.40 1.76 -0.88
CA ILE A 118 6.20 0.52 -0.15
C ILE A 118 7.37 -0.45 -0.31
N ASP A 119 7.58 -1.31 0.68
CA ASP A 119 8.53 -2.41 0.65
C ASP A 119 7.82 -3.71 1.08
N PRO A 120 7.83 -4.80 0.27
CA PRO A 120 7.15 -6.04 0.61
C PRO A 120 7.64 -6.62 1.95
N VAL A 121 6.72 -7.02 2.82
CA VAL A 121 7.05 -7.73 4.05
C VAL A 121 7.47 -9.17 3.70
N PRO A 122 8.70 -9.61 4.04
CA PRO A 122 9.12 -10.97 3.75
C PRO A 122 8.26 -11.98 4.52
N VAL A 123 7.74 -13.00 3.83
CA VAL A 123 7.06 -14.12 4.48
C VAL A 123 7.99 -14.75 5.52
N PRO A 124 7.52 -15.01 6.77
CA PRO A 124 8.39 -15.51 7.81
C PRO A 124 9.05 -16.84 7.40
N ALA A 125 10.39 -16.84 7.32
CA ALA A 125 11.17 -18.06 7.07
C ALA A 125 10.86 -19.18 8.08
N ALA A 126 10.34 -18.82 9.26
CA ALA A 126 9.86 -19.75 10.27
C ALA A 126 8.84 -20.76 9.73
N GLY A 127 7.95 -20.36 8.81
CA GLY A 127 6.99 -21.28 8.19
C GLY A 127 7.67 -22.34 7.33
N LEU A 128 8.62 -21.92 6.49
CA LEU A 128 9.42 -22.82 5.66
C LEU A 128 10.32 -23.73 6.50
N LEU A 129 10.90 -23.20 7.59
CA LEU A 129 11.73 -23.96 8.51
C LEU A 129 10.92 -24.98 9.33
N MET A 130 9.69 -24.65 9.71
CA MET A 130 8.76 -25.60 10.33
C MET A 130 8.43 -26.74 9.36
N LEU A 131 8.04 -26.42 8.12
CA LEU A 131 7.76 -27.43 7.10
C LEU A 131 8.97 -28.31 6.80
N ALA A 132 10.15 -27.71 6.66
CA ALA A 132 11.41 -28.43 6.46
C ALA A 132 11.76 -29.31 7.66
N GLY A 133 11.58 -28.80 8.89
CA GLY A 133 11.78 -29.54 10.13
C GLY A 133 10.86 -30.75 10.23
N LEU A 134 9.55 -30.56 10.03
CA LEU A 134 8.56 -31.64 10.05
C LEU A 134 8.84 -32.68 8.94
N GLY A 135 9.22 -32.24 7.74
CA GLY A 135 9.61 -33.12 6.64
C GLY A 135 10.84 -33.96 6.98
N ALA A 136 11.86 -33.36 7.60
CA ALA A 136 13.06 -34.06 8.05
C ALA A 136 12.75 -35.09 9.14
N PHE A 137 11.94 -34.73 10.15
CA PHE A 137 11.53 -35.67 11.20
C PHE A 137 10.68 -36.82 10.66
N GLY A 138 9.75 -36.55 9.74
CA GLY A 138 8.95 -37.59 9.08
C GLY A 138 9.79 -38.57 8.27
N ALA A 139 10.77 -38.07 7.50
CA ALA A 139 11.68 -38.89 6.73
C ALA A 139 12.59 -39.77 7.62
N VAL A 140 13.06 -39.26 8.75
CA VAL A 140 13.86 -40.02 9.72
C VAL A 140 13.01 -41.09 10.42
N ALA A 141 11.77 -40.78 10.81
CA ALA A 141 10.86 -41.73 11.43
C ALA A 141 10.44 -42.86 10.48
N GLY A 142 10.26 -42.56 9.18
CA GLY A 142 9.95 -43.54 8.15
C GLY A 142 11.07 -44.57 7.93
N ARG A 143 12.34 -44.14 7.95
CA ARG A 143 13.50 -45.03 7.80
C ARG A 143 13.65 -46.05 8.93
N ARG A 144 13.16 -45.73 10.13
CA ARG A 144 13.21 -46.65 11.29
C ARG A 144 12.18 -47.76 11.25
N LYS A 145 11.17 -47.69 10.39
CA LYS A 145 10.16 -48.74 10.22
C LYS A 145 10.53 -49.78 9.15
N THR A 146 11.56 -49.49 8.34
CA THR A 146 11.99 -50.34 7.22
C THR A 146 13.30 -51.10 7.50
N ALA A 147 13.82 -51.05 8.73
CA ALA A 147 14.96 -51.81 9.24
C ALA A 147 14.50 -52.70 10.39
#